data_AF-A0A172TWY7-F1
#
_entry.id   AF-A0A172TWY7-F1
#
_cell.length_a   1.000
_cell.length_b   1.000
_cell.length_c   1.000
_cell.angle_alpha   90.00
_cell.angle_beta   90.00
_cell.angle_gamma   90.00
#
_symmetry.space_group_name_H-M   'P 1'
#
loop_
_entity.id
_entity.type
_entity.pdbx_description
1 polymer ?
#
loop_
_entity_poly.entity_id
_entity_poly.type
_entity_poly.pdbx_seq_one_letter_code
_entity_poly.pdbx_strand_id
1 'polypeptide(L)'
;MGYNLSGFLIKPAVTNKAILEQALGWELVDETTVTFEEATLNKYDNAFVDIYHTASGTLVLSDMAYYEREQGLKQISKEGELVVFGLSETAMVFFFQKFAGGELLWEDGISMDGEIQRMGNSELQLDEDTDIVFDTFGDLSADYLGTNFHEVPLETSVMRYRAERFIVKDFTVPPIGEEEAFPLFNQFLTAVGKRQAPVVEETPAKKFYSFETYLREQHHYAPHMAVAFANYMKANLDTFNNWRKLPLHLRSNKAVQVYAYGIVVLVHAVLFALVGGLLTLMGKSIWSWPVYGLSLAGFIAFYVYKTRQSKVHSKQEFLKILDTDTFPD
;
A
#
# COMPACT_ATOMS: atom_id res chain seq x y z
N MET A 1 23.03 -7.04 -15.21
CA MET A 1 21.77 -6.53 -14.64
C MET A 1 21.03 -7.77 -14.17
N GLY A 2 20.55 -7.79 -12.93
CA GLY A 2 19.91 -8.99 -12.39
C GLY A 2 18.47 -9.18 -12.91
N TYR A 3 18.01 -10.42 -12.90
CA TYR A 3 16.64 -10.83 -13.14
C TYR A 3 15.73 -10.21 -12.08
N ASN A 4 14.70 -9.54 -12.56
CA ASN A 4 13.58 -9.12 -11.74
C ASN A 4 12.35 -9.64 -12.47
N LEU A 5 11.89 -10.84 -12.14
CA LEU A 5 10.84 -11.57 -12.85
C LEU A 5 9.78 -12.03 -11.87
N SER A 6 8.55 -12.14 -12.33
CA SER A 6 7.48 -12.73 -11.54
C SER A 6 6.43 -13.32 -12.46
N GLY A 7 5.67 -14.29 -11.94
CA GLY A 7 4.55 -14.89 -12.67
C GLY A 7 4.30 -16.34 -12.26
N PHE A 8 4.00 -17.18 -13.25
CA PHE A 8 3.53 -18.55 -13.04
C PHE A 8 4.22 -19.57 -13.93
N LEU A 9 4.45 -20.77 -13.38
CA LEU A 9 4.64 -22.00 -14.13
C LEU A 9 3.39 -22.85 -13.96
N ILE A 10 2.83 -23.36 -15.06
CA ILE A 10 1.60 -24.16 -15.04
C ILE A 10 1.83 -25.47 -15.79
N LYS A 11 1.42 -26.58 -15.17
CA LYS A 11 1.53 -27.94 -15.71
C LYS A 11 0.22 -28.72 -15.48
N PRO A 12 -0.45 -29.24 -16.52
CA PRO A 12 -0.08 -29.20 -17.93
C PRO A 12 -0.25 -27.81 -18.55
N ALA A 13 0.18 -27.65 -19.80
CA ALA A 13 0.03 -26.41 -20.55
C ALA A 13 -1.44 -25.98 -20.64
N VAL A 14 -1.71 -24.72 -20.26
CA VAL A 14 -3.04 -24.11 -20.37
C VAL A 14 -3.29 -23.69 -21.80
N THR A 15 -4.28 -24.29 -22.46
CA THR A 15 -4.66 -23.98 -23.84
C THR A 15 -5.80 -22.97 -23.93
N ASN A 16 -6.52 -22.73 -22.83
CA ASN A 16 -7.66 -21.83 -22.78
C ASN A 16 -7.29 -20.51 -22.09
N LYS A 17 -7.21 -19.43 -22.88
CA LYS A 17 -6.97 -18.07 -22.42
C LYS A 17 -7.91 -17.63 -21.29
N ALA A 18 -9.18 -18.06 -21.30
CA ALA A 18 -10.16 -17.70 -20.28
C ALA A 18 -9.76 -18.18 -18.87
N ILE A 19 -9.02 -19.29 -18.78
CA ILE A 19 -8.51 -19.80 -17.50
C ILE A 19 -7.43 -18.86 -16.94
N LEU A 20 -6.54 -18.36 -17.79
CA LEU A 20 -5.51 -17.39 -17.40
C LEU A 20 -6.13 -16.05 -17.03
N GLU A 21 -7.11 -15.57 -17.79
CA GLU A 21 -7.89 -14.37 -17.49
C GLU A 21 -8.60 -14.46 -16.14
N GLN A 22 -9.20 -15.62 -15.82
CA GLN A 22 -9.82 -15.85 -14.52
C GLN A 22 -8.80 -15.84 -13.38
N ALA A 23 -7.61 -16.38 -13.60
CA ALA A 23 -6.57 -16.47 -12.58
C ALA A 23 -5.94 -15.12 -12.26
N LEU A 24 -5.63 -14.37 -13.31
CA LEU A 24 -5.13 -13.01 -13.23
C LEU A 24 -6.25 -12.08 -12.71
N GLY A 25 -7.51 -12.34 -13.07
CA GLY A 25 -8.60 -11.41 -12.83
C GLY A 25 -8.56 -10.19 -13.76
N TRP A 26 -7.95 -10.36 -14.94
CA TRP A 26 -7.78 -9.36 -15.99
C TRP A 26 -8.23 -9.94 -17.33
N GLU A 27 -8.80 -9.08 -18.18
CA GLU A 27 -9.04 -9.41 -19.57
C GLU A 27 -7.70 -9.29 -20.29
N LEU A 28 -7.32 -10.32 -21.03
CA LEU A 28 -6.07 -10.31 -21.78
C LEU A 28 -6.40 -9.87 -23.20
N VAL A 29 -5.94 -8.72 -23.63
CA VAL A 29 -6.15 -8.24 -25.01
C VAL A 29 -4.91 -8.58 -25.82
N ASP A 30 -5.09 -9.29 -26.94
CA ASP A 30 -3.99 -9.67 -27.82
C ASP A 30 -3.31 -8.40 -28.32
N GLU A 31 -2.00 -8.27 -28.11
CA GLU A 31 -1.27 -7.08 -28.52
C GLU A 31 -0.27 -7.40 -29.62
N THR A 32 0.73 -8.24 -29.32
CA THR A 32 1.80 -8.57 -30.27
C THR A 32 2.54 -9.83 -29.85
N THR A 33 3.30 -10.41 -30.77
CA THR A 33 4.36 -11.36 -30.42
C THR A 33 5.64 -10.58 -30.11
N VAL A 34 6.39 -11.04 -29.11
CA VAL A 34 7.71 -10.52 -28.72
C VAL A 34 8.72 -11.66 -28.64
N THR A 35 10.00 -11.33 -28.53
CA THR A 35 11.04 -12.32 -28.25
C THR A 35 11.07 -12.70 -26.77
N PHE A 36 11.63 -13.86 -26.43
CA PHE A 36 11.79 -14.31 -25.04
C PHE A 36 12.73 -13.37 -24.26
N GLU A 37 13.76 -12.84 -24.92
CA GLU A 37 14.58 -11.75 -24.36
C GLU A 37 13.71 -10.54 -23.99
N GLU A 38 12.87 -10.04 -24.90
CA GLU A 38 11.99 -8.90 -24.62
C GLU A 38 10.93 -9.16 -23.54
N ALA A 39 10.48 -10.41 -23.37
CA ALA A 39 9.55 -10.81 -22.33
C ALA A 39 10.20 -10.84 -20.93
N THR A 40 11.48 -11.20 -20.87
CA THR A 40 12.25 -11.26 -19.61
C THR A 40 12.88 -9.91 -19.22
N LEU A 41 12.93 -8.96 -20.16
CA LEU A 41 13.24 -7.56 -19.88
C LEU A 41 12.04 -6.90 -19.20
N ASN A 42 11.99 -6.99 -17.87
CA ASN A 42 10.85 -6.51 -17.10
C ASN A 42 10.56 -5.01 -17.32
N LYS A 43 9.41 -4.72 -17.92
CA LYS A 43 8.88 -3.36 -18.13
C LYS A 43 7.64 -3.18 -17.27
N TYR A 44 7.85 -3.00 -15.97
CA TYR A 44 6.84 -2.77 -14.93
C TYR A 44 5.81 -1.67 -15.23
N ASP A 45 6.07 -0.78 -16.19
CA ASP A 45 5.23 0.37 -16.49
C ASP A 45 4.07 0.08 -17.47
N ASN A 46 4.05 -1.10 -18.07
CA ASN A 46 3.01 -1.46 -19.03
C ASN A 46 2.32 -2.71 -18.52
N ALA A 47 0.99 -2.65 -18.37
CA ALA A 47 0.15 -3.77 -17.97
C ALA A 47 0.19 -4.90 -19.00
N PHE A 48 1.32 -5.56 -19.11
CA PHE A 48 1.60 -6.62 -20.05
C PHE A 48 1.74 -7.94 -19.31
N VAL A 49 1.26 -8.98 -19.98
CA VAL A 49 1.36 -10.37 -19.56
C VAL A 49 1.94 -11.12 -20.74
N ASP A 50 3.14 -11.67 -20.55
CA ASP A 50 3.85 -12.41 -21.58
C ASP A 50 3.69 -13.91 -21.32
N ILE A 51 3.22 -14.65 -22.31
CA ILE A 51 2.88 -16.06 -22.17
C ILE A 51 3.70 -16.89 -23.16
N TYR A 52 4.50 -17.80 -22.59
CA TYR A 52 5.30 -18.77 -23.31
C TYR A 52 4.71 -20.17 -23.11
N HIS A 53 4.31 -20.81 -24.20
CA HIS A 53 3.73 -22.15 -24.18
C HIS A 53 4.71 -23.20 -24.70
N THR A 54 4.72 -24.36 -24.04
CA THR A 54 5.40 -25.58 -24.49
C THR A 54 4.40 -26.72 -24.57
N ALA A 55 4.85 -27.90 -25.01
CA ALA A 55 4.01 -29.10 -24.97
C ALA A 55 3.73 -29.57 -23.52
N SER A 56 4.62 -29.25 -22.57
CA SER A 56 4.55 -29.73 -21.18
C SER A 56 3.81 -28.76 -20.27
N GLY A 57 4.00 -27.46 -20.48
CA GLY A 57 3.51 -26.43 -19.57
C GLY A 57 3.47 -25.02 -20.18
N THR A 58 3.04 -24.08 -19.35
CA THR A 58 2.95 -22.66 -19.67
C THR A 58 3.77 -21.86 -18.67
N LEU A 59 4.59 -20.93 -19.16
CA LEU A 59 5.21 -19.86 -18.39
C LEU A 59 4.44 -18.57 -18.64
N VAL A 60 4.00 -17.93 -17.56
CA VAL A 60 3.39 -16.61 -17.59
C VAL A 60 4.33 -15.66 -16.88
N LEU A 61 4.71 -14.56 -17.52
CA LEU A 61 5.50 -13.47 -16.96
C LEU A 61 4.61 -12.24 -16.82
N SER A 62 4.49 -11.72 -15.61
CA SER A 62 3.66 -10.56 -15.29
C SER A 62 4.05 -9.96 -13.94
N ASP A 63 3.67 -8.71 -13.70
CA ASP A 63 3.84 -8.07 -12.39
C ASP A 63 3.04 -8.82 -11.31
N MET A 64 3.67 -9.05 -10.15
CA MET A 64 3.03 -9.62 -8.96
C MET A 64 1.73 -8.93 -8.55
N ALA A 65 1.64 -7.62 -8.75
CA ALA A 65 0.45 -6.83 -8.46
C ALA A 65 -0.79 -7.32 -9.25
N TYR A 66 -0.59 -8.08 -10.34
CA TYR A 66 -1.69 -8.55 -11.16
C TYR A 66 -2.38 -9.81 -10.63
N TYR A 67 -1.85 -10.52 -9.63
CA TYR A 67 -2.42 -11.80 -9.19
C TYR A 67 -2.69 -11.94 -7.69
N GLU A 68 -3.18 -10.87 -7.07
CA GLU A 68 -3.65 -10.86 -5.68
C GLU A 68 -4.85 -11.78 -5.38
N ARG A 69 -5.45 -12.43 -6.39
CA ARG A 69 -6.66 -13.23 -6.21
C ARG A 69 -6.33 -14.70 -6.02
N GLU A 70 -6.17 -15.09 -4.76
CA GLU A 70 -6.02 -16.48 -4.33
C GLU A 70 -7.06 -17.43 -4.98
N GLN A 71 -8.30 -16.97 -5.18
CA GLN A 71 -9.35 -17.75 -5.85
C GLN A 71 -9.00 -18.15 -7.30
N GLY A 72 -8.34 -17.26 -8.03
CA GLY A 72 -7.93 -17.49 -9.41
C GLY A 72 -6.85 -18.57 -9.51
N LEU A 73 -5.84 -18.47 -8.64
CA LEU A 73 -4.75 -19.45 -8.50
C LEU A 73 -5.30 -20.84 -8.12
N LYS A 74 -6.22 -20.87 -7.14
CA LYS A 74 -6.91 -22.11 -6.75
C LYS A 74 -7.65 -22.75 -7.93
N GLN A 75 -8.32 -21.95 -8.76
CA GLN A 75 -9.06 -22.50 -9.90
C GLN A 75 -8.14 -23.14 -10.95
N ILE A 76 -7.03 -22.49 -11.32
CA ILE A 76 -6.05 -23.10 -12.23
C ILE A 76 -5.52 -24.40 -11.66
N SER A 77 -5.13 -24.38 -10.38
CA SER A 77 -4.54 -25.55 -9.74
C SER A 77 -5.50 -26.72 -9.53
N LYS A 78 -6.80 -26.61 -9.84
CA LYS A 78 -7.72 -27.77 -9.82
C LYS A 78 -7.52 -28.68 -11.04
N GLU A 79 -7.05 -28.13 -12.15
CA GLU A 79 -6.87 -28.85 -13.41
C GLU A 79 -5.40 -29.26 -13.63
N GLY A 80 -4.50 -28.86 -12.74
CA GLY A 80 -3.08 -29.15 -12.82
C GLY A 80 -2.30 -28.64 -11.61
N GLU A 81 -0.99 -28.52 -11.77
CA GLU A 81 -0.10 -27.88 -10.82
C GLU A 81 0.23 -26.46 -11.28
N LEU A 82 0.40 -25.57 -10.31
CA LEU A 82 0.74 -24.17 -10.51
C LEU A 82 1.87 -23.82 -9.53
N VAL A 83 2.95 -23.23 -10.03
CA VAL A 83 3.96 -22.57 -9.19
C VAL A 83 3.91 -21.08 -9.46
N VAL A 84 3.58 -20.31 -8.44
CA VAL A 84 3.75 -18.85 -8.43
C VAL A 84 5.18 -18.55 -8.03
N PHE A 85 5.83 -17.63 -8.72
CA PHE A 85 7.20 -17.24 -8.39
C PHE A 85 7.38 -15.72 -8.49
N GLY A 86 8.35 -15.23 -7.73
CA GLY A 86 8.97 -13.94 -8.00
C GLY A 86 10.43 -13.97 -7.59
N LEU A 87 11.25 -13.41 -8.46
CA LEU A 87 12.69 -13.43 -8.44
C LEU A 87 13.14 -11.98 -8.57
N SER A 88 13.81 -11.45 -7.56
CA SER A 88 14.43 -10.14 -7.64
C SER A 88 15.86 -10.24 -7.14
N GLU A 89 16.80 -10.37 -8.09
CA GLU A 89 18.23 -10.34 -7.77
C GLU A 89 18.65 -8.97 -7.23
N THR A 90 17.99 -7.89 -7.65
CA THR A 90 18.29 -6.54 -7.15
C THR A 90 17.88 -6.37 -5.70
N ALA A 91 16.72 -6.91 -5.29
CA ALA A 91 16.26 -6.87 -3.92
C ALA A 91 16.77 -8.05 -3.08
N MET A 92 17.40 -9.04 -3.72
CA MET A 92 17.75 -10.35 -3.14
C MET A 92 16.55 -11.03 -2.48
N VAL A 93 15.38 -10.94 -3.13
CA VAL A 93 14.14 -11.57 -2.67
C VAL A 93 13.66 -12.56 -3.71
N PHE A 94 13.46 -13.79 -3.27
CA PHE A 94 12.97 -14.91 -4.08
C PHE A 94 11.88 -15.63 -3.30
N PHE A 95 10.75 -15.91 -3.94
CA PHE A 95 9.71 -16.71 -3.32
C PHE A 95 9.02 -17.59 -4.36
N PHE A 96 8.46 -18.68 -3.88
CA PHE A 96 7.77 -19.69 -4.64
C PHE A 96 6.57 -20.21 -3.85
N GLN A 97 5.46 -20.44 -4.52
CA GLN A 97 4.28 -21.09 -3.94
C GLN A 97 3.75 -22.14 -4.91
N LYS A 98 3.59 -23.39 -4.46
CA LYS A 98 3.00 -24.45 -5.26
C LYS A 98 1.58 -24.73 -4.85
N PHE A 99 0.70 -24.78 -5.84
CA PHE A 99 -0.70 -25.16 -5.71
C PHE A 99 -0.99 -26.41 -6.54
N ALA A 100 -1.81 -27.31 -5.99
CA ALA A 100 -2.43 -28.41 -6.74
C ALA A 100 -3.74 -28.81 -6.07
N GLY A 101 -4.70 -29.31 -6.86
CA GLY A 101 -6.03 -29.67 -6.37
C GLY A 101 -6.85 -28.49 -5.81
N GLY A 102 -6.48 -27.24 -6.10
CA GLY A 102 -7.11 -26.06 -5.50
C GLY A 102 -6.57 -25.67 -4.13
N GLU A 103 -5.48 -26.28 -3.68
CA GLU A 103 -4.88 -26.04 -2.36
C GLU A 103 -3.43 -25.58 -2.49
N LEU A 104 -2.97 -24.75 -1.55
CA LEU A 104 -1.56 -24.43 -1.37
C LEU A 104 -0.88 -25.65 -0.75
N LEU A 105 0.04 -26.26 -1.50
CA LEU A 105 0.81 -27.40 -1.00
C LEU A 105 2.02 -26.94 -0.19
N TRP A 106 2.75 -25.96 -0.73
CA TRP A 106 3.90 -25.39 -0.05
C TRP A 106 4.18 -23.97 -0.52
N GLU A 107 4.88 -23.25 0.35
CA GLU A 107 5.51 -21.97 0.05
C GLU A 107 6.95 -22.04 0.56
N ASP A 108 7.88 -21.43 -0.17
CA ASP A 108 9.28 -21.35 0.21
C ASP A 108 9.92 -20.11 -0.43
N GLY A 109 11.03 -19.65 0.12
CA GLY A 109 11.72 -18.47 -0.42
C GLY A 109 12.83 -17.98 0.48
N ILE A 110 13.60 -17.03 -0.04
CA ILE A 110 14.67 -16.37 0.68
C ILE A 110 14.59 -14.86 0.43
N SER A 111 14.78 -14.08 1.49
CA SER A 111 15.07 -12.66 1.43
C SER A 111 16.43 -12.40 2.06
N MET A 112 17.29 -11.61 1.42
CA MET A 112 18.58 -11.21 2.00
C MET A 112 18.55 -9.72 2.33
N ASP A 113 18.36 -9.40 3.61
CA ASP A 113 18.48 -8.04 4.14
C ASP A 113 19.56 -8.03 5.24
N GLY A 114 20.82 -8.08 4.83
CA GLY A 114 21.98 -8.25 5.70
C GLY A 114 22.20 -9.67 6.23
N GLU A 115 21.12 -10.45 6.42
CA GLU A 115 21.13 -11.88 6.74
C GLU A 115 20.12 -12.63 5.85
N ILE A 116 20.36 -13.92 5.62
CA ILE A 116 19.46 -14.80 4.86
C ILE A 116 18.25 -15.12 5.74
N GLN A 117 17.08 -14.67 5.32
CA GLN A 117 15.80 -14.99 5.94
C GLN A 117 15.03 -15.94 5.03
N ARG A 118 14.84 -17.17 5.50
CA ARG A 118 14.00 -18.14 4.81
C ARG A 118 12.53 -17.88 5.11
N MET A 119 11.72 -17.96 4.07
CA MET A 119 10.26 -17.87 4.12
C MET A 119 9.68 -19.26 3.87
N GLY A 120 8.65 -19.69 4.63
CA GLY A 120 7.91 -20.91 4.32
C GLY A 120 8.50 -22.23 4.84
N ASN A 121 8.15 -23.34 4.16
CA ASN A 121 8.15 -24.70 4.70
C ASN A 121 9.40 -25.53 4.38
N SER A 122 10.38 -24.95 3.71
CA SER A 122 11.67 -25.59 3.35
C SER A 122 11.62 -26.73 2.33
N GLU A 123 10.72 -26.69 1.36
CA GLU A 123 10.58 -27.72 0.31
C GLU A 123 11.65 -27.62 -0.79
N LEU A 124 12.18 -26.43 -1.05
CA LEU A 124 13.23 -26.21 -2.04
C LEU A 124 14.61 -26.35 -1.40
N GLN A 125 15.62 -26.77 -2.16
CA GLN A 125 17.01 -26.76 -1.67
C GLN A 125 17.58 -25.36 -1.87
N LEU A 126 17.33 -24.49 -0.89
CA LEU A 126 17.82 -23.11 -0.88
C LEU A 126 18.91 -22.99 0.19
N ASP A 127 20.18 -23.12 -0.22
CA ASP A 127 21.34 -22.89 0.64
C ASP A 127 22.09 -21.60 0.23
N GLU A 128 23.15 -21.23 0.97
CA GLU A 128 23.90 -19.98 0.72
C GLU A 128 24.64 -19.98 -0.63
N ASP A 129 24.97 -21.15 -1.16
CA ASP A 129 25.73 -21.33 -2.40
C ASP A 129 24.82 -21.58 -3.61
N THR A 130 23.50 -21.74 -3.39
CA THR A 130 22.52 -22.03 -4.44
C THR A 130 22.27 -20.79 -5.29
N ASP A 131 22.47 -20.90 -6.61
CA ASP A 131 21.98 -19.88 -7.53
C ASP A 131 20.47 -20.08 -7.73
N ILE A 132 19.67 -19.31 -6.99
CA ILE A 132 18.21 -19.49 -6.98
C ILE A 132 17.61 -19.37 -8.39
N VAL A 133 18.19 -18.53 -9.25
CA VAL A 133 17.66 -18.31 -10.59
C VAL A 133 18.07 -19.45 -11.54
N PHE A 134 19.33 -19.87 -11.50
CA PHE A 134 19.85 -20.90 -12.41
C PHE A 134 19.58 -22.33 -11.95
N ASP A 135 19.73 -22.60 -10.65
CA ASP A 135 19.56 -23.93 -10.08
C ASP A 135 18.09 -24.16 -9.73
N THR A 136 17.52 -23.36 -8.83
CA THR A 136 16.15 -23.63 -8.32
C THR A 136 15.08 -23.33 -9.37
N PHE A 137 15.03 -22.11 -9.90
CA PHE A 137 14.04 -21.75 -10.91
C PHE A 137 14.30 -22.46 -12.24
N GLY A 138 15.58 -22.71 -12.58
CA GLY A 138 15.96 -23.55 -13.71
C GLY A 138 15.37 -24.95 -13.62
N ASP A 139 15.54 -25.65 -12.49
CA ASP A 139 14.98 -26.99 -12.28
C ASP A 139 13.45 -26.99 -12.29
N LEU A 140 12.80 -26.01 -11.63
CA LEU A 140 11.35 -25.86 -11.65
C LEU A 140 10.81 -25.64 -13.07
N SER A 141 11.47 -24.77 -13.83
CA SER A 141 11.09 -24.52 -15.23
C SER A 141 11.30 -25.75 -16.11
N ALA A 142 12.36 -26.53 -15.89
CA ALA A 142 12.58 -27.78 -16.60
C ALA A 142 11.47 -28.81 -16.32
N ASP A 143 11.03 -28.95 -15.06
CA ASP A 143 9.92 -29.85 -14.71
C ASP A 143 8.58 -29.39 -15.31
N TYR A 144 8.30 -28.09 -15.32
CA TYR A 144 7.02 -27.55 -15.77
C TYR A 144 6.94 -27.39 -17.29
N LEU A 145 7.99 -26.86 -17.92
CA LEU A 145 8.03 -26.51 -19.34
C LEU A 145 8.68 -27.59 -20.20
N GLY A 146 9.38 -28.56 -19.60
CA GLY A 146 10.17 -29.55 -20.32
C GLY A 146 11.48 -29.00 -20.90
N THR A 147 11.85 -27.76 -20.55
CA THR A 147 13.12 -27.11 -20.90
C THR A 147 13.50 -26.18 -19.75
N ASN A 148 14.79 -26.09 -19.44
CA ASN A 148 15.25 -25.12 -18.46
C ASN A 148 15.06 -23.70 -19.02
N PHE A 149 14.64 -22.76 -18.18
CA PHE A 149 14.40 -21.35 -18.50
C PHE A 149 15.61 -20.71 -19.21
N HIS A 150 16.83 -21.02 -18.75
CA HIS A 150 18.07 -20.47 -19.32
C HIS A 150 18.49 -21.11 -20.63
N GLU A 151 17.87 -22.22 -21.00
CA GLU A 151 18.11 -22.92 -22.26
C GLU A 151 17.12 -22.48 -23.35
N VAL A 152 16.09 -21.71 -23.00
CA VAL A 152 15.14 -21.15 -23.97
C VAL A 152 15.86 -20.16 -24.88
N PRO A 153 15.89 -20.36 -26.21
CA PRO A 153 16.54 -19.42 -27.12
C PRO A 153 15.92 -18.03 -27.01
N LEU A 154 16.76 -16.99 -26.98
CA LEU A 154 16.35 -15.60 -26.75
C LEU A 154 15.36 -15.09 -27.82
N GLU A 155 15.51 -15.58 -29.06
CA GLU A 155 14.66 -15.27 -30.21
C GLU A 155 13.33 -16.02 -30.23
N THR A 156 13.07 -16.90 -29.25
CA THR A 156 11.83 -17.66 -29.15
C THR A 156 10.63 -16.72 -29.06
N SER A 157 9.58 -17.01 -29.83
CA SER A 157 8.38 -16.19 -29.85
C SER A 157 7.53 -16.39 -28.59
N VAL A 158 7.17 -15.28 -27.94
CA VAL A 158 6.33 -15.21 -26.76
C VAL A 158 5.12 -14.33 -27.07
N MET A 159 3.93 -14.74 -26.63
CA MET A 159 2.72 -13.97 -26.88
C MET A 159 2.55 -12.90 -25.80
N ARG A 160 2.53 -11.62 -26.19
CA ARG A 160 2.29 -10.49 -25.30
C ARG A 160 0.82 -10.08 -25.34
N TYR A 161 0.22 -10.05 -24.17
CA TYR A 161 -1.13 -9.53 -23.96
C TYR A 161 -1.05 -8.24 -23.16
N ARG A 162 -1.99 -7.34 -23.43
CA ARG A 162 -2.28 -6.20 -22.56
C ARG A 162 -3.36 -6.61 -21.56
N ALA A 163 -3.04 -6.57 -20.28
CA ALA A 163 -3.99 -6.79 -19.20
C ALA A 163 -4.88 -5.54 -19.07
N GLU A 164 -6.14 -5.67 -19.50
CA GLU A 164 -7.18 -4.68 -19.26
C GLU A 164 -8.01 -5.11 -18.06
N ARG A 165 -8.31 -4.16 -17.17
CA ARG A 165 -9.04 -4.46 -15.95
C ARG A 165 -10.37 -5.10 -16.32
N PHE A 166 -10.65 -6.30 -15.79
CA PHE A 166 -12.02 -6.81 -15.73
C PHE A 166 -12.85 -5.74 -14.99
N ILE A 167 -13.55 -4.90 -15.74
CA ILE A 167 -14.85 -4.44 -15.28
C ILE A 167 -15.65 -5.72 -15.34
N VAL A 168 -15.71 -6.44 -14.21
CA VAL A 168 -16.53 -7.63 -14.05
C VAL A 168 -17.91 -7.30 -14.60
N LYS A 169 -18.19 -7.74 -15.84
CA LYS A 169 -19.43 -7.41 -16.53
C LYS A 169 -20.60 -8.22 -15.97
N ASP A 170 -20.34 -9.33 -15.27
CA ASP A 170 -21.38 -10.28 -14.85
C ASP A 170 -21.07 -11.00 -13.53
N PHE A 171 -20.70 -10.28 -12.47
CA PHE A 171 -21.14 -10.70 -11.14
C PHE A 171 -22.40 -9.91 -10.83
N THR A 172 -23.55 -10.54 -11.05
CA THR A 172 -24.84 -10.14 -10.49
C THR A 172 -24.89 -10.33 -8.98
N VAL A 173 -23.83 -9.93 -8.27
CA VAL A 173 -23.99 -9.61 -6.86
C VAL A 173 -24.64 -8.23 -6.88
N PRO A 174 -25.92 -8.10 -6.53
CA PRO A 174 -26.53 -6.79 -6.48
C PRO A 174 -25.65 -5.90 -5.61
N PRO A 175 -25.34 -4.67 -6.04
CA PRO A 175 -24.62 -3.73 -5.18
C PRO A 175 -25.34 -3.71 -3.84
N ILE A 176 -24.58 -3.86 -2.75
CA ILE A 176 -25.13 -3.78 -1.39
C ILE A 176 -25.93 -2.48 -1.34
N GLY A 177 -27.25 -2.62 -1.16
CA GLY A 177 -28.15 -1.48 -1.09
C GLY A 177 -27.75 -0.60 0.08
N GLU A 178 -28.11 0.69 0.03
CA GLU A 178 -27.87 1.62 1.15
C GLU A 178 -28.42 1.06 2.48
N GLU A 179 -29.55 0.33 2.41
CA GLU A 179 -30.20 -0.32 3.55
C GLU A 179 -29.40 -1.50 4.14
N GLU A 180 -28.61 -2.20 3.33
CA GLU A 180 -27.80 -3.35 3.76
C GLU A 180 -26.39 -2.95 4.20
N ALA A 181 -25.85 -1.86 3.63
CA ALA A 181 -24.50 -1.39 3.94
C ALA A 181 -24.36 -0.91 5.40
N PHE A 182 -25.42 -0.31 5.95
CA PHE A 182 -25.40 0.24 7.30
C PHE A 182 -25.34 -0.83 8.41
N PRO A 183 -26.18 -1.89 8.39
CA PRO A 183 -26.03 -3.04 9.28
C PRO A 183 -24.63 -3.66 9.23
N LEU A 184 -24.06 -3.84 8.03
CA LEU A 184 -22.73 -4.42 7.87
C LEU A 184 -21.62 -3.53 8.43
N PHE A 185 -21.73 -2.21 8.27
CA PHE A 185 -20.78 -1.27 8.86
C PHE A 185 -20.86 -1.27 10.40
N ASN A 186 -22.07 -1.34 10.97
CA ASN A 186 -22.22 -1.44 12.43
C ASN A 186 -21.69 -2.78 12.96
N GLN A 187 -21.87 -3.88 12.22
CA GLN A 187 -21.26 -5.17 12.56
C GLN A 187 -19.73 -5.07 12.53
N PHE A 188 -19.15 -4.42 11.53
CA PHE A 188 -17.72 -4.15 11.47
C PHE A 188 -17.23 -3.34 12.67
N LEU A 189 -17.89 -2.23 13.02
CA LEU A 189 -17.52 -1.44 14.19
C LEU A 189 -17.61 -2.24 15.49
N THR A 190 -18.63 -3.10 15.61
CA THR A 190 -18.77 -4.02 16.73
C THR A 190 -17.63 -5.03 16.78
N ALA A 191 -17.24 -5.59 15.62
CA ALA A 191 -16.12 -6.51 15.50
C ALA A 191 -14.78 -5.83 15.84
N VAL A 192 -14.57 -4.57 15.43
CA VAL A 192 -13.41 -3.76 15.82
C VAL A 192 -13.36 -3.55 17.33
N GLY A 193 -14.47 -3.16 17.95
CA GLY A 193 -14.56 -2.98 19.41
C GLY A 193 -14.27 -4.27 20.19
N LYS A 194 -14.67 -5.42 19.65
CA LYS A 194 -14.39 -6.76 20.20
C LYS A 194 -13.01 -7.32 19.82
N ARG A 195 -12.21 -6.60 19.01
CA ARG A 195 -10.93 -7.08 18.44
C ARG A 195 -11.09 -8.37 17.62
N GLN A 196 -12.23 -8.55 16.98
CA GLN A 196 -12.58 -9.68 16.11
C GLN A 196 -12.54 -9.32 14.62
N ALA A 197 -12.40 -8.04 14.27
CA ALA A 197 -12.24 -7.61 12.88
C ALA A 197 -10.82 -7.91 12.37
N PRO A 198 -10.65 -8.16 11.07
CA PRO A 198 -9.34 -8.43 10.49
C PRO A 198 -8.43 -7.22 10.57
N VAL A 199 -7.23 -7.46 11.11
CA VAL A 199 -6.18 -6.45 11.22
C VAL A 199 -5.41 -6.46 9.90
N VAL A 200 -5.39 -5.33 9.21
CA VAL A 200 -4.65 -5.15 7.96
C VAL A 200 -3.20 -4.75 8.21
N GLU A 201 -2.96 -4.02 9.29
CA GLU A 201 -1.62 -3.62 9.69
C GLU A 201 -1.54 -3.55 11.21
N GLU A 202 -0.48 -4.13 11.78
CA GLU A 202 -0.20 -4.07 13.21
C GLU A 202 1.17 -3.44 13.44
N THR A 203 1.17 -2.40 14.25
CA THR A 203 2.37 -1.75 14.77
C THR A 203 2.40 -1.93 16.28
N PRO A 204 3.55 -1.80 16.95
CA PRO A 204 3.63 -1.90 18.41
C PRO A 204 2.67 -0.97 19.17
N ALA A 205 2.20 0.11 18.52
CA ALA A 205 1.30 1.09 19.10
C ALA A 205 -0.16 0.98 18.61
N LYS A 206 -0.45 0.31 17.48
CA LYS A 206 -1.75 0.37 16.80
C LYS A 206 -2.07 -0.86 15.98
N LYS A 207 -3.36 -1.18 15.92
CA LYS A 207 -3.96 -2.10 14.94
C LYS A 207 -4.84 -1.30 13.98
N PHE A 208 -4.64 -1.50 12.68
CA PHE A 208 -5.46 -0.92 11.64
C PHE A 208 -6.43 -1.98 11.11
N TYR A 209 -7.70 -1.61 10.99
CA TYR A 209 -8.75 -2.48 10.49
C TYR A 209 -9.28 -1.91 9.18
N SER A 210 -9.58 -2.77 8.22
CA SER A 210 -10.20 -2.38 6.94
C SER A 210 -11.61 -2.92 6.86
N PHE A 211 -12.57 -2.01 6.65
CA PHE A 211 -13.95 -2.40 6.40
C PHE A 211 -14.07 -3.21 5.09
N GLU A 212 -13.26 -2.87 4.09
CA GLU A 212 -13.20 -3.64 2.84
C GLU A 212 -12.71 -5.07 3.08
N THR A 213 -11.66 -5.26 3.87
CA THR A 213 -11.15 -6.60 4.21
C THR A 213 -12.18 -7.39 5.02
N TYR A 214 -12.80 -6.76 6.03
CA TYR A 214 -13.89 -7.36 6.80
C TYR A 214 -15.03 -7.87 5.90
N LEU A 215 -15.43 -7.07 4.90
CA LEU A 215 -16.46 -7.49 3.97
C LEU A 215 -16.03 -8.62 3.05
N ARG A 216 -14.79 -8.61 2.55
CA ARG A 216 -14.27 -9.73 1.74
C ARG A 216 -14.35 -11.05 2.53
N GLU A 217 -14.04 -11.02 3.82
CA GLU A 217 -14.17 -12.18 4.72
C GLU A 217 -15.62 -12.61 4.95
N GLN A 218 -16.55 -11.66 4.95
CA GLN A 218 -18.00 -11.93 4.99
C GLN A 218 -18.59 -12.21 3.59
N HIS A 219 -17.75 -12.48 2.57
CA HIS A 219 -18.15 -12.74 1.18
C HIS A 219 -18.92 -11.60 0.48
N HIS A 220 -18.68 -10.36 0.90
CA HIS A 220 -19.20 -9.14 0.29
C HIS A 220 -18.15 -8.46 -0.61
N TYR A 221 -18.54 -8.03 -1.82
CA TYR A 221 -17.61 -7.47 -2.81
C TYR A 221 -17.45 -5.94 -2.66
N ALA A 222 -16.23 -5.49 -2.35
CA ALA A 222 -15.91 -4.11 -1.98
C ALA A 222 -16.01 -3.00 -3.06
N PRO A 223 -15.79 -3.24 -4.38
CA PRO A 223 -15.71 -2.13 -5.34
C PRO A 223 -17.04 -1.40 -5.60
N HIS A 224 -18.20 -1.98 -5.28
CA HIS A 224 -19.49 -1.27 -5.33
C HIS A 224 -19.76 -0.40 -4.09
N MET A 225 -18.98 -0.59 -3.01
CA MET A 225 -19.16 0.17 -1.78
C MET A 225 -18.51 1.54 -1.77
N ALA A 226 -17.42 1.78 -2.49
CA ALA A 226 -16.88 3.13 -2.58
C ALA A 226 -17.94 4.11 -3.10
N VAL A 227 -18.81 3.64 -4.00
CA VAL A 227 -19.94 4.39 -4.55
C VAL A 227 -21.11 4.45 -3.56
N ALA A 228 -21.55 3.32 -2.99
CA ALA A 228 -22.66 3.30 -2.02
C ALA A 228 -22.34 4.07 -0.73
N PHE A 229 -21.13 3.90 -0.19
CA PHE A 229 -20.63 4.62 0.97
C PHE A 229 -20.38 6.10 0.65
N ALA A 230 -19.84 6.46 -0.53
CA ALA A 230 -19.75 7.87 -0.92
C ALA A 230 -21.13 8.52 -1.06
N ASN A 231 -22.12 7.79 -1.61
CA ASN A 231 -23.49 8.26 -1.73
C ASN A 231 -24.17 8.38 -0.37
N TYR A 232 -23.99 7.41 0.53
CA TYR A 232 -24.44 7.47 1.91
C TYR A 232 -23.79 8.63 2.67
N MET A 233 -22.47 8.80 2.57
CA MET A 233 -21.72 9.90 3.17
C MET A 233 -22.17 11.25 2.63
N LYS A 234 -22.57 11.32 1.37
CA LYS A 234 -23.16 12.50 0.75
C LYS A 234 -24.59 12.77 1.25
N ALA A 235 -25.40 11.72 1.44
CA ALA A 235 -26.78 11.82 1.95
C ALA A 235 -26.84 12.09 3.46
N ASN A 236 -25.84 11.62 4.21
CA ASN A 236 -25.76 11.70 5.67
C ASN A 236 -24.58 12.57 6.13
N LEU A 237 -24.16 13.51 5.25
CA LEU A 237 -23.00 14.38 5.48
C LEU A 237 -23.13 15.16 6.78
N ASP A 238 -24.36 15.54 7.19
CA ASP A 238 -24.62 16.23 8.45
C ASP A 238 -24.42 15.33 9.68
N THR A 239 -24.82 14.06 9.61
CA THR A 239 -24.59 13.06 10.65
C THR A 239 -23.10 12.75 10.78
N PHE A 240 -22.39 12.60 9.66
CA PHE A 240 -20.94 12.42 9.65
C PHE A 240 -20.18 13.68 10.13
N ASN A 241 -20.63 14.86 9.73
CA ASN A 241 -20.10 16.14 10.22
C ASN A 241 -20.36 16.32 11.72
N ASN A 242 -21.45 15.75 12.25
CA ASN A 242 -21.72 15.70 13.69
C ASN A 242 -20.87 14.65 14.41
N TRP A 243 -20.54 13.54 13.74
CA TRP A 243 -19.58 12.54 14.25
C TRP A 243 -18.15 13.10 14.31
N ARG A 244 -17.77 13.93 13.32
CA ARG A 244 -16.53 14.72 13.32
C ARG A 244 -16.48 15.80 14.43
N LYS A 245 -17.56 15.99 15.19
CA LYS A 245 -17.67 16.94 16.32
C LYS A 245 -17.47 16.29 17.71
N LEU A 246 -17.00 15.05 17.81
CA LEU A 246 -16.45 14.46 19.05
C LEU A 246 -14.91 14.57 19.11
N PRO A 247 -14.30 14.89 20.27
CA PRO A 247 -14.50 16.06 21.12
C PRO A 247 -13.56 17.24 20.74
N LEU A 248 -14.21 18.40 20.71
CA LEU A 248 -13.77 19.79 20.58
C LEU A 248 -12.60 20.31 21.46
N HIS A 249 -11.72 19.49 22.02
CA HIS A 249 -10.58 20.00 22.80
C HIS A 249 -9.43 20.57 21.93
N LEU A 250 -9.41 20.24 20.62
CA LEU A 250 -8.37 20.71 19.69
C LEU A 250 -8.72 22.02 18.96
N ARG A 251 -10.01 22.42 18.91
CA ARG A 251 -10.42 23.68 18.26
C ARG A 251 -10.30 24.92 19.16
N SER A 252 -10.21 24.76 20.48
CA SER A 252 -10.01 25.89 21.41
C SER A 252 -8.64 26.57 21.21
N ASN A 253 -7.66 25.86 20.62
CA ASN A 253 -6.31 26.39 20.46
C ASN A 253 -6.20 27.52 19.44
N LYS A 254 -7.03 27.59 18.38
CA LYS A 254 -6.90 28.70 17.41
C LYS A 254 -7.38 30.03 17.98
N ALA A 255 -8.49 30.05 18.71
CA ALA A 255 -8.99 31.28 19.33
C ALA A 255 -8.08 31.73 20.49
N VAL A 256 -7.62 30.80 21.33
CA VAL A 256 -6.67 31.08 22.41
C VAL A 256 -5.31 31.54 21.86
N GLN A 257 -4.83 30.92 20.78
CA GLN A 257 -3.61 31.37 20.10
C GLN A 257 -3.78 32.77 19.51
N VAL A 258 -4.88 33.05 18.80
CA VAL A 258 -5.14 34.40 18.24
C VAL A 258 -5.22 35.44 19.37
N TYR A 259 -5.84 35.11 20.49
CA TYR A 259 -5.92 36.01 21.64
C TYR A 259 -4.55 36.24 22.31
N ALA A 260 -3.77 35.18 22.52
CA ALA A 260 -2.42 35.27 23.06
C ALA A 260 -1.48 36.06 22.13
N TYR A 261 -1.58 35.85 20.81
CA TYR A 261 -0.83 36.63 19.82
C TYR A 261 -1.24 38.11 19.85
N GLY A 262 -2.54 38.39 19.98
CA GLY A 262 -3.05 39.76 20.15
C GLY A 262 -2.40 40.47 21.35
N ILE A 263 -2.30 39.80 22.50
CA ILE A 263 -1.66 40.36 23.71
C ILE A 263 -0.17 40.63 23.48
N VAL A 264 0.57 39.69 22.89
CA VAL A 264 2.02 39.86 22.64
C VAL A 264 2.28 41.04 21.69
N VAL A 265 1.48 41.17 20.64
CA VAL A 265 1.58 42.28 19.68
C VAL A 265 1.25 43.61 20.37
N LEU A 266 0.21 43.65 21.21
CA LEU A 266 -0.16 44.85 21.96
C LEU A 266 0.96 45.31 22.90
N VAL A 267 1.55 44.38 23.67
CA VAL A 267 2.67 44.69 24.58
C VAL A 267 3.88 45.22 23.81
N HIS A 268 4.22 44.63 22.66
CA HIS A 268 5.29 45.14 21.80
C HIS A 268 5.00 46.53 21.26
N ALA A 269 3.76 46.80 20.83
CA ALA A 269 3.37 48.13 20.34
C ALA A 269 3.47 49.20 21.44
N VAL A 270 3.06 48.87 22.67
CA VAL A 270 3.17 49.79 23.82
C VAL A 270 4.64 50.05 24.18
N LEU A 271 5.47 49.00 24.25
CA LEU A 271 6.91 49.16 24.50
C LEU A 271 7.58 50.00 23.41
N PHE A 272 7.23 49.77 22.14
CA PHE A 272 7.76 50.54 21.03
C PHE A 272 7.35 52.02 21.12
N ALA A 273 6.10 52.31 21.48
CA ALA A 273 5.62 53.68 21.69
C ALA A 273 6.33 54.37 22.86
N LEU A 274 6.54 53.67 23.98
CA LEU A 274 7.25 54.20 25.15
C LEU A 274 8.72 54.51 24.82
N VAL A 275 9.42 53.58 24.17
CA VAL A 275 10.81 53.78 23.75
C VAL A 275 10.90 54.90 22.71
N GLY A 276 9.98 54.95 21.76
CA GLY A 276 9.90 56.03 20.76
C GLY A 276 9.68 57.41 21.40
N GLY A 277 8.79 57.50 22.39
CA GLY A 277 8.58 58.72 23.18
C GLY A 277 9.83 59.14 23.95
N LEU A 278 10.50 58.20 24.61
CA LEU A 278 11.73 58.47 25.37
C LEU A 278 12.87 58.95 24.47
N LEU A 279 13.04 58.32 23.30
CA LEU A 279 14.03 58.74 22.31
C LEU A 279 13.74 60.13 21.76
N THR A 280 12.47 60.46 21.54
CA THR A 280 12.05 61.80 21.10
C THR A 280 12.37 62.86 22.16
N LEU A 281 12.14 62.57 23.44
CA LEU A 281 12.54 63.44 24.56
C LEU A 281 14.07 63.64 24.64
N MET A 282 14.85 62.66 24.19
CA MET A 282 16.30 62.74 24.11
C MET A 282 16.81 63.39 22.80
N GLY A 283 15.92 63.93 21.97
CA GLY A 283 16.26 64.57 20.69
C GLY A 283 16.75 63.57 19.63
N LYS A 284 16.51 62.28 19.81
CA LYS A 284 16.91 61.22 18.86
C LYS A 284 15.74 60.83 17.98
N SER A 285 16.02 60.65 16.68
CA SER A 285 15.02 60.17 15.73
C SER A 285 14.63 58.72 16.03
N ILE A 286 13.32 58.48 16.10
CA ILE A 286 12.72 57.14 16.17
C ILE A 286 13.04 56.28 14.93
N TRP A 287 13.48 56.92 13.85
CA TRP A 287 13.88 56.28 12.60
C TRP A 287 15.38 55.97 12.54
N SER A 288 16.10 56.10 13.65
CA SER A 288 17.51 55.77 13.68
C SER A 288 17.73 54.26 13.50
N TRP A 289 18.77 53.92 12.74
CA TRP A 289 19.16 52.54 12.46
C TRP A 289 19.24 51.61 13.68
N PRO A 290 19.69 52.07 14.88
CA PRO A 290 19.71 51.23 16.08
C PRO A 290 18.31 50.79 16.56
N VAL A 291 17.29 51.62 16.37
CA VAL A 291 15.90 51.31 16.76
C VAL A 291 15.33 50.22 15.86
N TYR A 292 15.59 50.33 14.55
CA TYR A 292 15.21 49.29 13.59
C TYR A 292 15.93 47.96 13.84
N GLY A 293 17.23 48.02 14.16
CA GLY A 293 18.00 46.83 14.50
C GLY A 293 17.45 46.08 15.71
N LEU A 294 17.04 46.80 16.75
CA LEU A 294 16.41 46.21 17.94
C LEU A 294 15.04 45.59 17.63
N SER A 295 14.19 46.26 16.85
CA SER A 295 12.89 45.72 16.45
C SER A 295 13.02 44.47 15.58
N LEU A 296 13.96 44.46 14.64
CA LEU A 296 14.21 43.30 13.79
C LEU A 296 14.76 42.12 14.60
N ALA A 297 15.70 42.37 15.53
CA ALA A 297 16.23 41.34 16.41
C ALA A 297 15.12 40.72 17.29
N GLY A 298 14.21 41.53 17.82
CA GLY A 298 13.03 41.06 18.56
C GLY A 298 12.13 40.16 17.73
N PHE A 299 11.87 40.54 16.47
CA PHE A 299 11.05 39.74 15.55
C PHE A 299 11.70 38.39 15.20
N ILE A 300 13.03 38.40 14.95
CA ILE A 300 13.80 37.17 14.68
C ILE A 300 13.79 36.25 15.90
N ALA A 301 14.04 36.79 17.11
CA ALA A 301 14.01 36.01 18.35
C ALA A 301 12.62 35.38 18.59
N PHE A 302 11.55 36.14 18.34
CA PHE A 302 10.18 35.63 18.43
C PHE A 302 9.91 34.51 17.41
N TYR A 303 10.36 34.66 16.17
CA TYR A 303 10.20 33.65 15.13
C TYR A 303 10.96 32.35 15.46
N VAL A 304 12.19 32.45 15.97
CA VAL A 304 12.99 31.30 16.42
C VAL A 304 12.33 30.63 17.64
N TYR A 305 11.81 31.41 18.59
CA TYR A 305 11.06 30.87 19.72
C TYR A 305 9.81 30.10 19.26
N LYS A 306 9.04 30.66 18.30
CA LYS A 306 7.86 30.01 17.73
C LYS A 306 8.17 28.68 17.05
N THR A 307 9.21 28.65 16.21
CA THR A 307 9.61 27.43 15.48
C THR A 307 10.14 26.35 16.41
N ARG A 308 10.77 26.73 17.54
CA ARG A 308 11.15 25.78 18.60
C ARG A 308 9.95 25.29 19.40
N GLN A 309 9.04 26.17 19.82
CA GLN A 309 7.83 25.81 20.55
C GLN A 309 6.93 24.88 19.73
N SER A 310 6.74 25.10 18.41
CA SER A 310 5.91 24.19 17.60
C SER A 310 6.50 22.78 17.53
N LYS A 311 7.83 22.64 17.51
CA LYS A 311 8.52 21.34 17.56
C LYS A 311 8.44 20.68 18.94
N VAL A 312 8.45 21.45 20.02
CA VAL A 312 8.30 20.91 21.38
C VAL A 312 6.85 20.50 21.66
N HIS A 313 5.88 21.29 21.20
CA HIS A 313 4.46 20.98 21.37
C HIS A 313 4.02 19.80 20.49
N SER A 314 4.52 19.67 19.26
CA SER A 314 4.28 18.47 18.46
C SER A 314 4.85 17.21 19.14
N LYS A 315 5.99 17.33 19.83
CA LYS A 315 6.60 16.21 20.56
C LYS A 315 5.86 15.89 21.87
N GLN A 316 5.38 16.90 22.61
CA GLN A 316 4.63 16.70 23.87
C GLN A 316 3.17 16.28 23.64
N GLU A 317 2.49 16.77 22.59
CA GLU A 317 1.18 16.24 22.19
C GLU A 317 1.30 14.81 21.66
N PHE A 318 2.35 14.49 20.90
CA PHE A 318 2.65 13.12 20.50
C PHE A 318 2.86 12.20 21.71
N LEU A 319 3.56 12.67 22.75
CA LEU A 319 3.75 11.92 24.00
C LEU A 319 2.48 11.85 24.88
N LYS A 320 1.60 12.86 24.87
CA LYS A 320 0.31 12.81 25.59
C LYS A 320 -0.72 11.92 24.91
N ILE A 321 -0.71 11.82 23.57
CA ILE A 321 -1.54 10.87 22.81
C ILE A 321 -1.11 9.42 23.10
N LEU A 322 0.15 9.19 23.48
CA LEU A 322 0.68 7.89 23.89
C LEU A 322 0.35 7.50 25.34
N ASP A 323 -0.16 8.43 26.16
CA ASP A 323 -0.30 8.28 27.63
C ASP A 323 -1.77 8.31 28.11
N THR A 324 -2.74 8.35 27.20
CA THR A 324 -4.17 8.30 27.57
C THR A 324 -4.77 6.91 27.34
N ASP A 325 -4.55 6.03 28.31
CA ASP A 325 -5.35 4.83 28.58
C ASP A 325 -6.72 5.21 29.16
N THR A 326 -7.58 5.84 28.35
CA THR A 326 -8.98 6.04 28.72
C THR A 326 -9.90 5.71 27.55
N PHE A 327 -10.21 4.42 27.43
CA PHE A 327 -11.52 4.02 26.91
C PHE A 327 -12.48 3.93 28.10
N PRO A 328 -13.62 4.62 28.09
CA PRO A 328 -14.71 4.29 29.01
C PRO A 328 -15.39 2.99 28.55
N ASP A 329 -15.81 2.18 29.52
CA ASP A 329 -16.54 0.92 29.36
C ASP A 329 -17.80 1.03 28.46
#